data_AF-A0A7K6NPJ7-F1
#
_entry.id   AF-A0A7K6NPJ7-F1
#
_cell.length_a   1.000
_cell.length_b   1.000
_cell.length_c   1.000
_cell.angle_alpha   90.00
_cell.angle_beta   90.00
_cell.angle_gamma   90.00
#
_symmetry.space_group_name_H-M   'P 1'
#
loop_
_entity.id
_entity.type
_entity.pdbx_description
1 polymer ?
#
loop_
_entity_poly.entity_id
_entity_poly.type
_entity_poly.pdbx_seq_one_letter_code
_entity_poly.pdbx_strand_id
1 'polypeptide(L)'
;ELSGFTLDQVAFEDGKGKCPYDPTKGHTGLIVDGELYSATFNNFLGTEPVILRNLGPHYSMKTEYLTSWLNGRVEGTRGGDGDPPSAPRHGVTLPFSPPSSSVEPHFVASAYGDVGGARTLQKKWTTFLKARLVCSAPEQQLHFNRLQAVFTLPGADWQDTTFFGVFQARWGDVDVSAICRYHILEVKKAFEGPYKEYREQAQKWGRYSDEVPSPRPGA
;
A
#
# COMPACT_ATOMS: atom_id res chain seq x y z
N GLU A 1 9.24 -36.75 -4.51
CA GLU A 1 9.75 -36.36 -3.18
C GLU A 1 10.34 -34.97 -3.30
N LEU A 2 9.81 -33.99 -2.55
CA LEU A 2 10.40 -32.65 -2.51
C LEU A 2 11.65 -32.75 -1.63
N SER A 3 12.81 -32.84 -2.26
CA SER A 3 14.12 -32.73 -1.60
C SER A 3 14.13 -31.46 -0.74
N GLY A 4 14.43 -31.64 0.55
CA GLY A 4 14.26 -30.62 1.59
C GLY A 4 14.84 -29.26 1.23
N PHE A 5 14.02 -28.22 1.38
CA PHE A 5 14.48 -26.85 1.46
C PHE A 5 15.48 -26.74 2.60
N THR A 6 16.73 -26.41 2.29
CA THR A 6 17.78 -26.18 3.29
C THR A 6 18.22 -24.74 3.14
N LEU A 7 18.13 -23.98 4.23
CA LEU A 7 18.56 -22.59 4.23
C LEU A 7 20.09 -22.54 4.16
N ASP A 8 20.66 -21.84 3.19
CA ASP A 8 22.10 -21.58 3.14
C ASP A 8 22.49 -20.67 4.31
N GLN A 9 23.18 -21.24 5.29
CA GLN A 9 23.57 -20.55 6.52
C GLN A 9 24.64 -19.47 6.29
N VAL A 10 25.25 -19.40 5.10
CA VAL A 10 26.30 -18.42 4.78
C VAL A 10 25.73 -17.19 4.05
N ALA A 11 24.50 -17.28 3.52
CA ALA A 11 23.87 -16.25 2.70
C ALA A 11 22.70 -15.55 3.41
N PHE A 12 22.84 -15.24 4.70
CA PHE A 12 21.81 -14.46 5.41
C PHE A 12 21.79 -13.00 4.96
N GLU A 13 20.60 -12.53 4.60
CA GLU A 13 20.36 -11.11 4.33
C GLU A 13 19.68 -10.42 5.51
N ASP A 14 19.89 -9.11 5.64
CA ASP A 14 19.13 -8.29 6.59
C ASP A 14 17.62 -8.29 6.22
N GLY A 15 16.78 -8.60 7.20
CA GLY A 15 15.33 -8.59 7.11
C GLY A 15 14.70 -7.22 7.37
N LYS A 16 15.48 -6.22 7.78
CA LYS A 16 14.99 -4.88 8.07
C LYS A 16 14.22 -4.29 6.88
N GLY A 17 12.95 -3.98 7.12
CA GLY A 17 12.06 -3.44 6.10
C GLY A 17 11.56 -4.46 5.06
N LYS A 18 12.01 -5.73 5.14
CA LYS A 18 11.46 -6.87 4.37
C LYS A 18 10.40 -7.62 5.17
N CYS A 19 10.61 -7.77 6.48
CA CYS A 19 9.67 -8.38 7.42
C CYS A 19 9.61 -7.58 8.74
N PRO A 20 8.53 -7.71 9.54
CA PRO A 20 8.44 -7.01 10.81
C PRO A 20 9.29 -7.70 11.90
N TYR A 21 9.70 -6.93 12.91
CA TYR A 21 10.36 -7.48 14.11
C TYR A 21 9.37 -8.18 15.04
N ASP A 22 8.16 -7.64 15.17
CA ASP A 22 7.09 -8.18 16.00
C ASP A 22 6.16 -9.06 15.15
N PRO A 23 5.98 -10.35 15.50
CA PRO A 23 5.19 -11.31 14.71
C PRO A 23 3.70 -10.98 14.68
N THR A 24 3.21 -10.11 15.56
CA THR A 24 1.81 -9.67 15.58
C THR A 24 1.53 -8.51 14.62
N LYS A 25 2.59 -7.88 14.08
CA LYS A 25 2.47 -6.80 13.10
C LYS A 25 2.20 -7.38 11.73
N GLY A 26 1.20 -6.84 11.04
CA GLY A 26 0.96 -7.22 9.65
C GLY A 26 2.05 -6.67 8.74
N HIS A 27 2.23 -7.35 7.62
CA HIS A 27 3.20 -7.05 6.58
C HIS A 27 2.68 -7.62 5.26
N THR A 28 3.09 -7.06 4.14
CA THR A 28 2.85 -7.65 2.82
C THR A 28 4.11 -7.52 1.97
N GLY A 29 4.31 -8.47 1.07
CA GLY A 29 5.46 -8.48 0.17
C GLY A 29 5.06 -9.02 -1.20
N LEU A 30 5.73 -8.52 -2.23
CA LEU A 30 5.59 -9.00 -3.61
C LEU A 30 6.96 -8.92 -4.27
N ILE A 31 7.35 -9.98 -4.98
CA ILE A 31 8.56 -9.98 -5.81
C ILE A 31 8.12 -9.82 -7.27
N VAL A 32 8.67 -8.82 -7.96
CA VAL A 32 8.45 -8.57 -9.39
C VAL A 32 9.78 -8.31 -10.05
N ASP A 33 10.09 -9.03 -11.13
CA ASP A 33 11.34 -8.88 -11.89
C ASP A 33 12.62 -8.96 -11.04
N GLY A 34 12.58 -9.79 -10.00
CA GLY A 34 13.65 -9.96 -9.02
C GLY A 34 13.63 -8.95 -7.86
N GLU A 35 12.92 -7.83 -7.99
CA GLU A 35 12.82 -6.78 -6.96
C GLU A 35 11.71 -7.10 -5.94
N LEU A 36 12.07 -7.04 -4.65
CA LEU A 36 11.13 -7.21 -3.54
C LEU A 36 10.52 -5.87 -3.15
N TYR A 37 9.21 -5.76 -3.29
CA TYR A 37 8.38 -4.70 -2.76
C TYR A 37 7.74 -5.16 -1.45
N SER A 38 8.05 -4.49 -0.35
CA SER A 38 7.54 -4.84 0.97
C SER A 38 6.86 -3.64 1.62
N ALA A 39 5.79 -3.90 2.35
CA ALA A 39 5.17 -2.96 3.28
C ALA A 39 5.22 -3.57 4.67
N THR A 40 5.91 -2.91 5.59
CA THR A 40 6.13 -3.39 6.97
C THR A 40 6.55 -2.24 7.87
N PHE A 41 7.22 -2.53 9.00
CA PHE A 41 7.83 -1.56 9.89
C PHE A 41 9.36 -1.61 9.81
N ASN A 42 9.99 -0.45 9.81
CA ASN A 42 11.43 -0.26 9.64
C ASN A 42 12.23 -0.29 10.96
N ASN A 43 11.55 -0.21 12.11
CA ASN A 43 12.18 -0.18 13.42
C ASN A 43 11.64 -1.27 14.36
N PHE A 44 12.43 -1.59 15.38
CA PHE A 44 12.11 -2.63 16.36
C PHE A 44 10.79 -2.37 17.10
N LEU A 45 10.50 -1.09 17.40
CA LEU A 45 9.30 -0.68 18.12
C LEU A 45 8.00 -0.84 17.29
N GLY A 46 8.10 -1.06 15.98
CA GLY A 46 6.94 -1.17 15.11
C GLY A 46 6.13 0.13 15.03
N THR A 47 6.84 1.27 15.00
CA THR A 47 6.26 2.63 14.95
C THR A 47 6.56 3.36 13.64
N GLU A 48 7.56 2.90 12.88
CA GLU A 48 7.93 3.46 11.58
C GLU A 48 7.43 2.56 10.44
N PRO A 49 6.22 2.76 9.91
CA PRO A 49 5.79 2.04 8.72
C PRO A 49 6.62 2.46 7.51
N VAL A 50 6.87 1.51 6.62
CA VAL A 50 7.66 1.73 5.42
C VAL A 50 7.09 0.91 4.27
N ILE A 51 7.06 1.51 3.09
CA ILE A 51 6.98 0.77 1.83
C ILE A 51 8.34 0.87 1.16
N LEU A 52 8.96 -0.29 0.93
CA LEU A 52 10.36 -0.45 0.57
C LEU A 52 10.45 -1.30 -0.70
N ARG A 53 11.36 -0.93 -1.62
CA ARG A 53 11.83 -1.80 -2.69
C ARG A 53 13.28 -2.16 -2.43
N ASN A 54 13.60 -3.43 -2.53
CA ASN A 54 14.91 -4.04 -2.34
C ASN A 54 15.18 -5.09 -3.41
N LEU A 55 16.35 -5.73 -3.32
CA LEU A 55 16.72 -6.92 -4.11
C LEU A 55 16.67 -6.64 -5.61
N GLY A 56 17.44 -5.67 -6.08
CA GLY A 56 17.45 -5.29 -7.48
C GLY A 56 18.79 -4.72 -7.91
N PRO A 57 18.94 -4.39 -9.21
CA PRO A 57 20.12 -3.67 -9.70
C PRO A 57 20.17 -2.23 -9.18
N HIS A 58 19.04 -1.68 -8.73
CA HIS A 58 18.93 -0.34 -8.19
C HIS A 58 19.14 -0.31 -6.67
N TYR A 59 19.47 0.87 -6.14
CA TYR A 59 19.46 1.06 -4.69
C TYR A 59 18.06 0.91 -4.10
N SER A 60 18.02 0.53 -2.82
CA SER A 60 16.79 0.44 -2.06
C SER A 60 16.04 1.76 -2.04
N MET A 61 14.73 1.69 -2.29
CA MET A 61 13.82 2.82 -2.33
C MET A 61 12.82 2.71 -1.20
N LYS A 62 12.54 3.82 -0.49
CA LYS A 62 11.58 3.82 0.62
C LYS A 62 10.65 5.02 0.64
N THR A 63 9.56 4.90 1.37
CA THR A 63 8.70 6.04 1.72
C THR A 63 9.41 7.03 2.63
N GLU A 64 9.01 8.31 2.55
CA GLU A 64 9.45 9.35 3.46
C GLU A 64 8.84 9.18 4.86
N TYR A 65 9.56 9.60 5.90
CA TYR A 65 9.11 9.55 7.31
C TYR A 65 8.18 10.72 7.66
N LEU A 66 7.14 10.91 6.85
CA LEU A 66 6.09 11.91 7.07
C LEU A 66 4.74 11.23 7.23
N THR A 67 3.96 11.71 8.19
CA THR A 67 2.58 11.22 8.45
C THR A 67 1.64 11.44 7.26
N SER A 68 1.92 12.45 6.42
CA SER A 68 1.21 12.65 5.15
C SER A 68 1.43 11.49 4.17
N TRP A 69 2.55 10.77 4.26
CA TRP A 69 2.85 9.60 3.42
C TRP A 69 2.22 8.35 4.01
N LEU A 70 2.67 7.92 5.19
CA LEU A 70 2.14 6.73 5.87
C LEU A 70 1.83 7.05 7.33
N ASN A 71 0.68 6.58 7.78
CA ASN A 71 0.26 6.65 9.18
C ASN A 71 0.04 5.23 9.71
N GLY A 72 1.06 4.61 10.31
CA GLY A 72 0.97 3.37 11.09
C GLY A 72 0.77 2.02 10.35
N ARG A 73 0.06 1.00 10.92
CA ARG A 73 0.10 -0.46 10.59
C ARG A 73 -0.02 -0.83 9.10
N VAL A 74 0.48 -2.02 8.79
CA VAL A 74 0.29 -2.70 7.50
C VAL A 74 -0.57 -3.93 7.77
N GLU A 75 -1.61 -4.17 6.97
CA GLU A 75 -2.35 -5.43 6.97
C GLU A 75 -1.91 -6.24 5.76
N GLY A 76 -1.49 -7.48 6.02
CA GLY A 76 -1.01 -8.37 4.99
C GLY A 76 -2.14 -8.95 4.16
N THR A 77 -1.91 -9.06 2.85
CA THR A 77 -2.56 -10.12 2.10
C THR A 77 -1.88 -11.43 2.51
N ARG A 78 -2.65 -12.44 2.95
CA ARG A 78 -2.15 -13.81 2.92
C ARG A 78 -2.01 -14.13 1.44
N GLY A 79 -0.79 -14.01 0.91
CA GLY A 79 -0.47 -14.42 -0.44
C GLY A 79 -0.96 -15.84 -0.61
N GLY A 80 -2.03 -16.01 -1.39
CA GLY A 80 -2.28 -17.28 -2.02
C GLY A 80 -1.06 -17.59 -2.88
N ASP A 81 -0.67 -18.85 -2.88
CA ASP A 81 0.43 -19.47 -3.63
C ASP A 81 0.18 -19.44 -5.16
N GLY A 82 -0.40 -18.34 -5.65
CA GLY A 82 -0.73 -18.11 -7.04
C GLY A 82 0.21 -17.04 -7.58
N ASP A 83 0.72 -17.29 -8.78
CA ASP A 83 1.51 -16.33 -9.56
C ASP A 83 0.96 -14.91 -9.40
N PRO A 84 1.82 -13.90 -9.19
CA PRO A 84 1.35 -12.54 -9.10
C PRO A 84 0.50 -12.22 -10.33
N PRO A 85 -0.72 -11.66 -10.14
CA PRO A 85 -1.51 -11.11 -11.23
C PRO A 85 -0.58 -10.29 -12.09
N SER A 86 -0.59 -10.50 -13.40
CA SER A 86 0.19 -9.74 -14.40
C SER A 86 0.47 -8.34 -13.87
N ALA A 87 1.66 -8.14 -13.32
CA ALA A 87 1.92 -6.96 -12.52
C ALA A 87 1.73 -5.76 -13.48
N PRO A 88 0.98 -4.70 -13.08
CA PRO A 88 0.62 -3.65 -14.03
C PRO A 88 1.90 -3.12 -14.68
N ARG A 89 2.03 -3.09 -16.01
CA ARG A 89 3.30 -2.76 -16.71
C ARG A 89 4.05 -1.51 -16.23
N HIS A 90 3.39 -0.62 -15.48
CA HIS A 90 3.90 0.67 -15.06
C HIS A 90 4.09 0.84 -13.54
N GLY A 91 3.62 -0.08 -12.69
CA GLY A 91 3.82 0.06 -11.25
C GLY A 91 3.11 -0.98 -10.37
N VAL A 92 3.41 -0.90 -9.08
CA VAL A 92 2.81 -1.71 -8.02
C VAL A 92 1.62 -0.95 -7.44
N THR A 93 0.48 -1.62 -7.25
CA THR A 93 -0.65 -1.11 -6.45
C THR A 93 -0.90 -2.08 -5.31
N LEU A 94 -0.78 -1.61 -4.06
CA LEU A 94 -0.99 -2.42 -2.86
C LEU A 94 -2.07 -1.81 -1.96
N PRO A 95 -2.95 -2.63 -1.37
CA PRO A 95 -3.77 -2.18 -0.26
C PRO A 95 -2.91 -1.94 1.00
N PHE A 96 -3.24 -0.90 1.76
CA PHE A 96 -2.57 -0.51 3.00
C PHE A 96 -3.60 -0.08 4.06
N SER A 97 -3.45 -0.54 5.31
CA SER A 97 -4.40 -0.29 6.40
C SER A 97 -3.70 0.14 7.69
N PRO A 98 -3.88 1.40 8.15
CA PRO A 98 -3.22 2.01 9.31
C PRO A 98 -3.69 1.40 10.68
N PRO A 99 -3.02 1.67 11.83
CA PRO A 99 -3.16 0.91 13.09
C PRO A 99 -4.35 1.33 13.93
N SER A 100 -4.83 2.56 13.78
CA SER A 100 -5.90 3.10 14.61
C SER A 100 -7.21 2.99 13.85
N SER A 101 -8.27 2.64 14.56
CA SER A 101 -9.66 2.58 14.09
C SER A 101 -10.17 3.92 13.51
N SER A 102 -9.38 4.98 13.64
CA SER A 102 -9.70 6.35 13.19
C SER A 102 -9.01 6.72 11.88
N VAL A 103 -8.15 5.87 11.30
CA VAL A 103 -7.44 6.19 10.05
C VAL A 103 -7.92 5.25 8.95
N GLU A 104 -8.16 5.85 7.79
CA GLU A 104 -8.86 5.20 6.70
C GLU A 104 -7.93 4.23 5.95
N PRO A 105 -8.44 3.10 5.41
CA PRO A 105 -7.66 2.23 4.55
C PRO A 105 -7.40 2.91 3.20
N HIS A 106 -6.28 2.56 2.54
CA HIS A 106 -5.86 3.19 1.28
C HIS A 106 -5.32 2.17 0.28
N PHE A 107 -5.41 2.49 -1.01
CA PHE A 107 -4.47 1.96 -2.00
C PHE A 107 -3.22 2.84 -2.04
N VAL A 108 -2.06 2.21 -2.23
CA VAL A 108 -0.79 2.88 -2.51
C VAL A 108 -0.30 2.44 -3.88
N ALA A 109 0.20 3.39 -4.67
CA ALA A 109 0.85 3.12 -5.94
C ALA A 109 2.28 3.67 -5.98
N SER A 110 3.17 2.96 -6.68
CA SER A 110 4.53 3.40 -7.00
C SER A 110 5.00 2.75 -8.31
N ALA A 111 5.74 3.49 -9.13
CA ALA A 111 6.19 3.01 -10.43
C ALA A 111 7.39 2.04 -10.30
N TYR A 112 7.44 1.01 -11.15
CA TYR A 112 8.58 0.08 -11.19
C TYR A 112 9.90 0.79 -11.52
N GLY A 113 9.86 1.75 -12.44
CA GLY A 113 11.02 2.54 -12.86
C GLY A 113 11.42 3.70 -11.95
N ASP A 114 10.78 3.88 -10.80
CA ASP A 114 11.10 4.98 -9.89
C ASP A 114 12.49 4.75 -9.27
N VAL A 115 13.38 5.71 -9.48
CA VAL A 115 14.73 5.73 -8.90
C VAL A 115 14.86 6.83 -7.86
N GLY A 116 13.80 7.57 -7.53
CA GLY A 116 13.87 8.66 -6.58
C GLY A 116 14.41 9.96 -7.16
N GLY A 117 14.52 10.97 -6.31
CA GLY A 117 14.87 12.32 -6.76
C GLY A 117 16.37 12.60 -6.78
N ALA A 118 16.78 13.50 -7.67
CA ALA A 118 18.19 13.87 -7.83
C ALA A 118 18.75 14.73 -6.68
N ARG A 119 17.91 15.61 -6.10
CA ARG A 119 18.30 16.55 -5.02
C ARG A 119 17.46 16.33 -3.77
N THR A 120 16.15 16.50 -3.89
CA THR A 120 15.17 16.11 -2.87
C THR A 120 14.74 14.66 -3.09
N LEU A 121 14.22 13.99 -2.06
CA LEU A 121 13.74 12.59 -2.14
C LEU A 121 14.78 11.60 -2.69
N GLN A 122 16.06 11.80 -2.40
CA GLN A 122 17.10 10.82 -2.74
C GLN A 122 16.81 9.49 -2.05
N LYS A 123 16.83 8.39 -2.83
CA LYS A 123 16.48 7.03 -2.36
C LYS A 123 15.05 6.92 -1.78
N LYS A 124 14.16 7.84 -2.18
CA LYS A 124 12.75 7.87 -1.77
C LYS A 124 11.84 8.00 -2.97
N TRP A 125 10.69 7.34 -2.93
CA TRP A 125 9.73 7.31 -4.04
C TRP A 125 9.37 8.72 -4.52
N THR A 126 9.46 8.97 -5.82
CA THR A 126 8.94 10.22 -6.44
C THR A 126 7.57 10.03 -7.08
N THR A 127 7.15 8.77 -7.23
CA THR A 127 5.87 8.36 -7.83
C THR A 127 4.85 7.85 -6.82
N PHE A 128 5.14 7.96 -5.52
CA PHE A 128 4.25 7.50 -4.46
C PHE A 128 2.94 8.28 -4.43
N LEU A 129 1.83 7.58 -4.61
CA LEU A 129 0.48 8.11 -4.43
C LEU A 129 -0.34 7.20 -3.52
N LYS A 130 -1.30 7.78 -2.79
CA LYS A 130 -2.30 7.02 -2.03
C LYS A 130 -3.72 7.56 -2.21
N ALA A 131 -4.69 6.66 -2.23
CA ALA A 131 -6.10 6.99 -2.37
C ALA A 131 -6.93 6.21 -1.34
N ARG A 132 -7.94 6.87 -0.74
CA ARG A 132 -8.78 6.29 0.31
C ARG A 132 -9.66 5.16 -0.26
N LEU A 133 -9.74 4.04 0.45
CA LEU A 133 -10.73 3.00 0.28
C LEU A 133 -12.01 3.35 1.05
N VAL A 134 -13.13 3.43 0.33
CA VAL A 134 -14.45 3.66 0.93
C VAL A 134 -15.26 2.36 0.86
N CYS A 135 -15.68 1.86 2.01
CA CYS A 135 -16.66 0.80 2.13
C CYS A 135 -17.78 1.30 3.04
N SER A 136 -19.00 1.42 2.53
CA SER A 136 -20.11 2.05 3.24
C SER A 136 -21.47 1.54 2.77
N ALA A 137 -22.45 1.57 3.67
CA ALA A 137 -23.86 1.38 3.40
C ALA A 137 -24.61 2.69 3.72
N PRO A 138 -24.76 3.61 2.76
CA PRO A 138 -25.34 4.93 2.99
C PRO A 138 -26.77 4.88 3.55
N GLU A 139 -27.56 3.90 3.12
CA GLU A 139 -28.94 3.69 3.57
C GLU A 139 -29.02 3.41 5.09
N GLN A 140 -27.95 2.87 5.64
CA GLN A 140 -27.80 2.53 7.06
C GLN A 140 -26.89 3.53 7.80
N GLN A 141 -26.39 4.55 7.11
CA GLN A 141 -25.39 5.50 7.60
C GLN A 141 -24.14 4.81 8.19
N LEU A 142 -23.74 3.67 7.62
CA LEU A 142 -22.60 2.89 8.09
C LEU A 142 -21.37 3.08 7.20
N HIS A 143 -20.23 3.33 7.85
CA HIS A 143 -18.91 3.34 7.21
C HIS A 143 -18.02 2.27 7.84
N PHE A 144 -17.52 1.37 7.01
CA PHE A 144 -16.64 0.28 7.41
C PHE A 144 -15.19 0.72 7.25
N ASN A 145 -14.67 1.34 8.31
CA ASN A 145 -13.36 1.99 8.29
C ASN A 145 -12.21 1.07 8.73
N ARG A 146 -12.49 -0.14 9.21
CA ARG A 146 -11.45 -1.10 9.61
C ARG A 146 -11.30 -2.17 8.54
N LEU A 147 -10.34 -2.02 7.64
CA LEU A 147 -9.95 -3.14 6.78
C LEU A 147 -9.43 -4.30 7.66
N GLN A 148 -9.60 -5.54 7.23
CA GLN A 148 -9.15 -6.74 7.95
C GLN A 148 -8.33 -7.65 7.04
N ALA A 149 -8.74 -7.75 5.77
CA ALA A 149 -8.06 -8.55 4.76
C ALA A 149 -8.35 -8.00 3.37
N VAL A 150 -7.43 -8.23 2.44
CA VAL A 150 -7.64 -7.99 1.02
C VAL A 150 -7.30 -9.24 0.24
N PHE A 151 -8.07 -9.48 -0.81
CA PHE A 151 -7.81 -10.50 -1.81
C PHE A 151 -7.78 -9.86 -3.19
N THR A 152 -6.78 -10.21 -3.99
CA THR A 152 -6.66 -9.75 -5.37
C THR A 152 -7.09 -10.88 -6.29
N LEU A 153 -8.14 -10.64 -7.07
CA LEU A 153 -8.58 -11.53 -8.12
C LEU A 153 -8.00 -11.06 -9.46
N PRO A 154 -7.03 -11.78 -10.05
CA PRO A 154 -6.53 -11.48 -11.39
C PRO A 154 -7.64 -11.68 -12.43
N GLY A 155 -7.68 -10.79 -13.42
CA GLY A 155 -8.46 -10.99 -14.64
C GLY A 155 -7.60 -11.58 -15.78
N ALA A 156 -8.17 -11.63 -16.99
CA ALA A 156 -7.43 -12.08 -18.17
C ALA A 156 -6.30 -11.09 -18.53
N ASP A 157 -6.61 -9.80 -18.45
CA ASP A 157 -5.65 -8.71 -18.51
C ASP A 157 -5.51 -8.04 -17.13
N TRP A 158 -4.38 -7.35 -16.91
CA TRP A 158 -4.18 -6.58 -15.67
C TRP A 158 -5.31 -5.56 -15.44
N GLN A 159 -5.91 -5.04 -16.51
CA GLN A 159 -7.00 -4.05 -16.47
C GLN A 159 -8.28 -4.60 -15.86
N ASP A 160 -8.46 -5.92 -15.84
CA ASP A 160 -9.62 -6.61 -15.28
C ASP A 160 -9.38 -7.03 -13.82
N THR A 161 -8.24 -6.64 -13.23
CA THR A 161 -7.90 -6.96 -11.85
C THR A 161 -8.92 -6.35 -10.88
N THR A 162 -9.44 -7.19 -10.00
CA THR A 162 -10.43 -6.81 -9.00
C THR A 162 -9.91 -7.10 -7.60
N PHE A 163 -10.01 -6.12 -6.71
CA PHE A 163 -9.67 -6.25 -5.30
C PHE A 163 -10.94 -6.43 -4.47
N PHE A 164 -10.92 -7.38 -3.55
CA PHE A 164 -11.93 -7.56 -2.52
C PHE A 164 -11.35 -7.21 -1.17
N GLY A 165 -11.96 -6.27 -0.46
CA GLY A 165 -11.60 -5.94 0.91
C GLY A 165 -12.66 -6.42 1.88
N VAL A 166 -12.25 -7.07 2.98
CA VAL A 166 -13.10 -7.38 4.13
C VAL A 166 -12.93 -6.26 5.14
N PHE A 167 -14.02 -5.59 5.50
CA PHE A 167 -14.03 -4.47 6.42
C PHE A 167 -14.93 -4.74 7.62
N GLN A 168 -14.62 -4.10 8.73
CA GLN A 168 -15.37 -4.10 9.97
C GLN A 168 -15.79 -2.67 10.35
N ALA A 169 -16.94 -2.57 11.02
CA ALA A 169 -17.43 -1.36 11.67
C ALA A 169 -18.07 -1.73 13.01
N ARG A 170 -18.29 -0.71 13.85
CA ARG A 170 -19.14 -0.82 15.04
C ARG A 170 -20.45 -0.10 14.81
N TRP A 171 -21.55 -0.79 15.08
CA TRP A 171 -22.89 -0.23 15.03
C TRP A 171 -23.55 -0.40 16.40
N GLY A 172 -23.57 0.68 17.19
CA GLY A 172 -23.87 0.58 18.63
C GLY A 172 -22.87 -0.34 19.32
N ASP A 173 -23.37 -1.37 19.99
CA ASP A 173 -22.57 -2.40 20.66
C ASP A 173 -22.33 -3.66 19.81
N VAL A 174 -22.71 -3.63 18.52
CA VAL A 174 -22.57 -4.77 17.61
C VAL A 174 -21.42 -4.52 16.63
N ASP A 175 -20.52 -5.49 16.52
CA ASP A 175 -19.50 -5.52 15.46
C ASP A 175 -20.15 -6.05 14.17
N VAL A 176 -20.06 -5.26 13.10
CA VAL A 176 -20.59 -5.61 11.77
C VAL A 176 -19.46 -5.67 10.75
N SER A 177 -19.61 -6.51 9.73
CA SER A 177 -18.62 -6.68 8.67
C SER A 177 -19.23 -6.48 7.29
N ALA A 178 -18.42 -6.05 6.33
CA ALA A 178 -18.81 -5.90 4.93
C ALA A 178 -17.67 -6.36 4.01
N ILE A 179 -18.02 -6.78 2.80
CA ILE A 179 -17.07 -7.07 1.73
C ILE A 179 -17.31 -6.06 0.62
N CYS A 180 -16.29 -5.27 0.29
CA CYS A 180 -16.34 -4.29 -0.79
C CYS A 180 -15.42 -4.72 -1.95
N ARG A 181 -15.88 -4.46 -3.17
CA ARG A 181 -15.18 -4.78 -4.42
C ARG A 181 -14.67 -3.50 -5.07
N TYR A 182 -13.42 -3.50 -5.53
CA TYR A 182 -12.77 -2.38 -6.19
C TYR A 182 -12.11 -2.84 -7.49
N HIS A 183 -12.41 -2.17 -8.60
CA HIS A 183 -11.80 -2.46 -9.89
C HIS A 183 -10.53 -1.61 -10.07
N ILE A 184 -9.44 -2.18 -10.61
CA ILE A 184 -8.17 -1.47 -10.78
C ILE A 184 -8.30 -0.18 -11.60
N LEU A 185 -9.19 -0.14 -12.59
CA LEU A 185 -9.42 1.07 -13.39
C LEU A 185 -10.02 2.23 -12.57
N GLU A 186 -10.85 1.94 -11.57
CA GLU A 186 -11.37 2.97 -10.65
C GLU A 186 -10.28 3.48 -9.71
N VAL A 187 -9.35 2.60 -9.31
CA VAL A 187 -8.17 2.98 -8.52
C VAL A 187 -7.25 3.89 -9.35
N LYS A 188 -7.00 3.54 -10.61
CA LYS A 188 -6.22 4.36 -11.54
C LYS A 188 -6.86 5.74 -11.75
N LYS A 189 -8.17 5.78 -11.95
CA LYS A 189 -8.94 7.04 -12.06
C LYS A 189 -8.82 7.91 -10.80
N ALA A 190 -8.77 7.31 -9.61
CA ALA A 190 -8.53 8.05 -8.37
C ALA A 190 -7.14 8.68 -8.32
N PHE A 191 -6.09 7.96 -8.76
CA PHE A 191 -4.72 8.50 -8.85
C PHE A 191 -4.57 9.58 -9.93
N GLU A 192 -5.33 9.49 -11.02
CA GLU A 192 -5.44 10.53 -12.05
C GLU A 192 -6.36 11.69 -11.63
N GLY A 193 -7.01 11.59 -10.46
CA GLY A 193 -7.86 12.62 -9.87
C GLY A 193 -7.08 13.74 -9.18
N PRO A 194 -7.78 14.71 -8.56
CA PRO A 194 -7.12 15.83 -7.91
C PRO A 194 -6.38 15.41 -6.63
N TYR A 195 -5.26 16.08 -6.34
CA TYR A 195 -4.51 15.90 -5.10
C TYR A 195 -5.23 16.54 -3.91
N LYS A 196 -4.87 16.10 -2.70
CA LYS A 196 -5.28 16.74 -1.45
C LYS A 196 -4.14 17.60 -0.90
N GLU A 197 -4.49 18.74 -0.33
CA GLU A 197 -3.57 19.66 0.36
C GLU A 197 -4.09 19.97 1.76
N TYR A 198 -3.18 20.18 2.72
CA TYR A 198 -3.55 20.68 4.03
C TYR A 198 -3.59 22.21 3.99
N ARG A 199 -4.76 22.80 4.18
CA ARG A 199 -4.93 24.26 4.19
C ARG A 199 -4.76 24.76 5.61
N GLU A 200 -3.58 25.30 5.92
CA GLU A 200 -3.23 25.78 7.27
C GLU A 200 -4.25 26.81 7.80
N GLN A 201 -4.70 27.74 6.97
CA GLN A 201 -5.67 28.77 7.36
C GLN A 201 -7.00 28.18 7.83
N ALA A 202 -7.42 27.06 7.26
CA ALA A 202 -8.68 26.41 7.56
C ALA A 202 -8.52 25.17 8.45
N GLN A 203 -7.28 24.83 8.85
CA GLN A 203 -6.91 23.63 9.60
C GLN A 203 -7.60 22.35 9.10
N LYS A 204 -7.72 22.22 7.77
CA LYS A 204 -8.44 21.11 7.13
C LYS A 204 -7.80 20.69 5.82
N TRP A 205 -7.99 19.42 5.48
CA TRP A 205 -7.65 18.90 4.18
C TRP A 205 -8.65 19.39 3.13
N GLY A 206 -8.14 19.93 2.03
CA GLY A 206 -8.89 20.40 0.88
C GLY A 206 -8.40 19.76 -0.41
N ARG A 207 -9.11 20.04 -1.50
CA ARG A 207 -8.66 19.71 -2.86
C ARG A 207 -7.56 20.71 -3.25
N TYR A 208 -6.44 20.22 -3.75
CA TYR A 208 -5.43 21.06 -4.40
C TYR A 208 -6.04 21.73 -5.63
N SER A 209 -5.93 23.05 -5.69
CA SER A 209 -6.57 23.87 -6.74
C SER A 209 -5.60 24.56 -7.68
N ASP A 210 -4.31 24.57 -7.37
CA ASP A 210 -3.30 25.22 -8.20
C ASP A 210 -2.91 24.34 -9.39
N GLU A 211 -2.04 24.87 -10.25
CA GLU A 211 -1.58 24.17 -11.44
C GLU A 211 -0.74 22.93 -11.08
N VAL A 212 -1.15 21.76 -11.58
CA VAL A 212 -0.42 20.51 -11.37
C VAL A 212 0.87 20.53 -12.20
N PRO A 213 2.05 20.30 -11.58
CA PRO A 213 3.33 20.30 -12.29
C PRO A 213 3.38 19.29 -13.44
N SER A 214 4.23 19.58 -14.43
CA SER A 214 4.56 18.68 -15.54
C SER A 214 6.03 18.26 -15.49
N PRO A 215 6.37 16.95 -15.54
CA PRO A 215 5.45 15.81 -15.62
C PRO A 215 4.61 15.64 -14.36
N ARG A 216 3.43 15.03 -14.51
CA ARG A 216 2.46 14.87 -13.42
C ARG A 216 3.06 14.01 -12.29
N PRO A 217 3.02 14.46 -11.02
CA PRO A 217 3.50 13.65 -9.90
C PRO A 217 2.78 12.29 -9.80
N GLY A 218 3.55 11.19 -9.80
CA GLY A 218 3.01 9.83 -9.79
C GLY A 218 2.77 9.19 -11.16
N ALA A 219 3.12 9.86 -12.25
CA ALA A 219 3.11 9.31 -13.61
C ALA A 219 4.37 8.51 -13.94
#